data_AF-A0A1U7N8T8-F1
#
_entry.id   AF-A0A1U7N8T8-F1
#
_cell.length_a   1.000
_cell.length_b   1.000
_cell.length_c   1.000
_cell.angle_alpha   90.00
_cell.angle_beta   90.00
_cell.angle_gamma   90.00
#
_symmetry.space_group_name_H-M   'P 1'
#
loop_
_entity.id
_entity.type
_entity.pdbx_description
1 polymer ?
#
loop_
_entity_poly.entity_id
_entity_poly.type
_entity_poly.pdbx_seq_one_letter_code
_entity_poly.pdbx_strand_id
1 'polypeptide(L)'
;MVVNIAQGSASPKIAAKNQQALRQVWEMIEPDSCPYRYNFHMHTIYSDGRLKPEELIKQAITIGLKGLAITDHHSVGGYQVAQACIEKWQQESSFCDSLPHFWTGVEITANLLNDDVHILGYAFDPEHPSLKRYFTGIAPTGNDAEAGAVIDAIHQAGGLAVLAHPARYRKSADELIAAIANLGIDGVETYYAYTNPEPWQPSPKQTKQVKQLSATYNLFNTCGTDTHGLSLLKRI
;
A
#
# COMPACT_ATOMS: atom_id res chain seq x y z
N MET A 1 -27.97 4.88 33.43
CA MET A 1 -26.74 4.08 33.59
C MET A 1 -25.98 4.22 32.29
N VAL A 2 -25.01 5.13 32.23
CA VAL A 2 -24.29 5.47 31.00
C VAL A 2 -23.08 4.55 30.93
N VAL A 3 -23.06 3.63 29.97
CA VAL A 3 -21.93 2.74 29.75
C VAL A 3 -20.86 3.56 29.03
N ASN A 4 -19.82 3.91 29.77
CA ASN A 4 -18.64 4.57 29.22
C ASN A 4 -17.81 3.49 28.49
N ILE A 5 -17.87 3.47 27.16
CA ILE A 5 -16.99 2.62 26.35
C ILE A 5 -15.66 3.36 26.26
N ALA A 6 -14.69 2.95 27.07
CA ALA A 6 -13.31 3.39 26.92
C ALA A 6 -12.81 2.97 25.53
N GLN A 7 -12.55 3.94 24.66
CA GLN A 7 -11.74 3.72 23.47
C GLN A 7 -10.32 3.40 23.93
N GLY A 8 -10.00 2.12 24.06
CA GLY A 8 -8.62 1.69 24.24
C GLY A 8 -7.85 2.04 22.96
N SER A 9 -6.95 3.03 23.02
CA SER A 9 -6.05 3.33 21.92
C SER A 9 -5.15 2.12 21.68
N ALA A 10 -5.41 1.37 20.61
CA ALA A 10 -4.56 0.24 20.25
C ALA A 10 -3.12 0.73 20.02
N SER A 11 -2.13 -0.03 20.47
CA SER A 11 -0.72 0.25 20.18
C SER A 11 -0.55 0.39 18.65
N PRO A 12 0.25 1.35 18.16
CA PRO A 12 0.50 1.52 16.74
C PRO A 12 0.89 0.22 16.00
N LYS A 13 1.64 -0.67 16.65
CA LYS A 13 2.03 -1.97 16.10
C LYS A 13 0.86 -2.94 15.89
N ILE A 14 -0.20 -2.83 16.68
CA ILE A 14 -1.43 -3.61 16.51
C ILE A 14 -2.27 -3.00 15.40
N ALA A 15 -2.38 -1.66 15.36
CA ALA A 15 -3.08 -0.95 14.30
C ALA A 15 -2.48 -1.25 12.92
N ALA A 16 -1.15 -1.34 12.83
CA ALA A 16 -0.46 -1.58 11.57
C ALA A 16 -0.82 -2.91 10.87
N LYS A 17 -1.28 -3.90 11.64
CA LYS A 17 -1.62 -5.25 11.17
C LYS A 17 -3.13 -5.48 11.06
N ASN A 18 -3.94 -4.43 11.23
CA ASN A 18 -5.38 -4.54 11.22
C ASN A 18 -5.92 -4.62 9.78
N GLN A 19 -5.92 -5.82 9.21
CA GLN A 19 -6.49 -6.08 7.89
C GLN A 19 -8.00 -5.81 7.80
N GLN A 20 -8.75 -5.99 8.89
CA GLN A 20 -10.20 -5.76 8.88
C GLN A 20 -10.52 -4.28 8.68
N ALA A 21 -9.82 -3.39 9.40
CA ALA A 21 -9.95 -1.95 9.20
C ALA A 21 -9.52 -1.54 7.78
N LEU A 22 -8.47 -2.16 7.24
CA LEU A 22 -8.02 -1.89 5.87
C LEU A 22 -9.07 -2.28 4.83
N ARG A 23 -9.66 -3.47 4.94
CA ARG A 23 -10.75 -3.93 4.06
C ARG A 23 -11.95 -2.98 4.10
N GLN A 24 -12.37 -2.53 5.29
CA GLN A 24 -13.45 -1.56 5.44
C GLN A 24 -13.15 -0.23 4.74
N VAL A 25 -11.89 0.23 4.79
CA VAL A 25 -11.49 1.43 4.03
C VAL A 25 -11.60 1.18 2.53
N TRP A 26 -11.10 0.05 2.03
CA TRP A 26 -11.15 -0.28 0.60
C TRP A 26 -12.58 -0.49 0.05
N GLU A 27 -13.55 -0.87 0.88
CA GLU A 27 -14.97 -0.88 0.51
C GLU A 27 -15.53 0.52 0.20
N MET A 28 -14.89 1.57 0.72
CA MET A 28 -15.33 2.96 0.59
C MET A 28 -14.39 3.83 -0.27
N ILE A 29 -13.37 3.22 -0.89
CA ILE A 29 -12.37 3.92 -1.70
C ILE A 29 -12.98 4.36 -3.04
N GLU A 30 -12.91 5.66 -3.29
CA GLU A 30 -13.38 6.36 -4.49
C GLU A 30 -12.23 7.07 -5.23
N PRO A 31 -12.39 7.49 -6.51
CA PRO A 31 -11.33 8.11 -7.31
C PRO A 31 -10.64 9.33 -6.67
N ASP A 32 -11.35 10.05 -5.81
CA ASP A 32 -10.88 11.25 -5.09
C ASP A 32 -10.42 10.95 -3.65
N SER A 33 -10.20 9.68 -3.32
CA SER A 33 -9.71 9.27 -1.99
C SER A 33 -8.21 9.55 -1.85
N CYS A 34 -7.45 9.28 -2.91
CA CYS A 34 -6.05 9.69 -3.01
C CYS A 34 -5.94 11.04 -3.74
N PRO A 35 -4.91 11.86 -3.42
CA PRO A 35 -3.95 11.69 -2.34
C PRO A 35 -4.41 12.32 -1.02
N TYR A 36 -5.63 12.86 -0.92
CA TYR A 36 -6.00 13.79 0.17
C TYR A 36 -6.65 13.14 1.40
N ARG A 37 -7.19 11.92 1.30
CA ARG A 37 -7.77 11.19 2.44
C ARG A 37 -6.99 9.94 2.77
N TYR A 38 -6.51 9.23 1.76
CA TYR A 38 -5.67 8.06 1.90
C TYR A 38 -4.53 8.10 0.90
N ASN A 39 -3.50 7.30 1.14
CA ASN A 39 -2.48 7.02 0.14
C ASN A 39 -1.79 5.69 0.47
N PHE A 40 -1.94 4.69 -0.40
CA PHE A 40 -1.44 3.33 -0.16
C PHE A 40 -0.25 2.94 -1.05
N HIS A 41 0.33 3.89 -1.80
CA HIS A 41 1.47 3.60 -2.66
C HIS A 41 2.41 4.81 -2.68
N MET A 42 3.54 4.68 -1.99
CA MET A 42 4.55 5.74 -1.85
C MET A 42 5.90 5.16 -1.42
N HIS A 43 6.96 5.82 -1.87
CA HIS A 43 8.33 5.38 -1.69
C HIS A 43 9.15 6.40 -0.89
N THR A 44 10.11 5.87 -0.15
CA THR A 44 11.06 6.62 0.67
C THR A 44 12.49 6.36 0.21
N ILE A 45 13.46 6.99 0.89
CA ILE A 45 14.89 6.70 0.71
C ILE A 45 15.30 5.25 1.06
N TYR A 46 14.38 4.40 1.53
CA TYR A 46 14.62 2.99 1.81
C TYR A 46 14.40 2.08 0.59
N SER A 47 14.00 2.65 -0.55
CA SER A 47 14.12 2.07 -1.88
C SER A 47 14.71 3.11 -2.86
N ASP A 48 13.86 3.71 -3.68
CA ASP A 48 14.16 4.61 -4.78
C ASP A 48 13.38 5.93 -4.69
N GLY A 49 12.65 6.14 -3.59
CA GLY A 49 12.05 7.42 -3.26
C GLY A 49 13.05 8.44 -2.71
N ARG A 50 12.59 9.68 -2.56
CA ARG A 50 13.42 10.81 -2.08
C ARG A 50 12.97 11.35 -0.72
N LEU A 51 11.77 11.00 -0.27
CA LEU A 51 11.29 11.39 1.06
C LEU A 51 11.95 10.56 2.15
N LYS A 52 12.35 11.23 3.23
CA LYS A 52 12.67 10.52 4.47
C LYS A 52 11.37 10.07 5.14
N PRO A 53 11.33 8.90 5.80
CA PRO A 53 10.11 8.40 6.42
C PRO A 53 9.46 9.38 7.40
N GLU A 54 10.24 10.10 8.21
CA GLU A 54 9.73 11.10 9.15
C GLU A 54 9.09 12.31 8.46
N GLU A 55 9.65 12.76 7.33
CA GLU A 55 9.10 13.86 6.54
C GLU A 55 7.83 13.44 5.80
N LEU A 56 7.78 12.19 5.35
CA LEU A 56 6.60 11.58 4.75
C LEU A 56 5.43 11.56 5.74
N ILE A 57 5.63 11.09 6.98
CA ILE A 57 4.55 11.10 7.97
C ILE A 57 4.12 12.53 8.33
N LYS A 58 5.05 13.49 8.42
CA LYS A 58 4.69 14.91 8.62
C LYS A 58 3.83 15.45 7.49
N GLN A 59 4.15 15.14 6.23
CA GLN A 59 3.30 15.51 5.09
C GLN A 59 1.92 14.86 5.20
N ALA A 60 1.84 13.57 5.53
CA ALA A 60 0.57 12.87 5.69
C ALA A 60 -0.34 13.54 6.73
N ILE A 61 0.22 13.95 7.87
CA ILE A 61 -0.50 14.69 8.92
C ILE A 61 -0.92 16.08 8.42
N THR A 62 -0.02 16.80 7.75
CA THR A 62 -0.29 18.15 7.24
C THR A 62 -1.40 18.15 6.18
N ILE A 63 -1.43 17.12 5.32
CA ILE A 63 -2.50 16.92 4.32
C ILE A 63 -3.82 16.55 4.99
N GLY A 64 -3.77 15.95 6.19
CA GLY A 64 -4.95 15.45 6.90
C GLY A 64 -5.36 14.06 6.45
N LEU A 65 -4.39 13.20 6.08
CA LEU A 65 -4.70 11.81 5.74
C LEU A 65 -5.39 11.11 6.91
N LYS A 66 -6.34 10.25 6.58
CA LYS A 66 -6.99 9.33 7.51
C LYS A 66 -6.22 8.01 7.62
N GLY A 67 -5.47 7.64 6.59
CA GLY A 67 -4.59 6.49 6.66
C GLY A 67 -3.66 6.34 5.45
N LEU A 68 -2.58 5.58 5.65
CA LEU A 68 -1.54 5.39 4.65
C LEU A 68 -0.71 4.12 4.87
N ALA A 69 0.09 3.77 3.87
CA ALA A 69 1.15 2.77 3.97
C ALA A 69 2.38 3.24 3.15
N ILE A 70 3.58 3.05 3.70
CA ILE A 70 4.85 3.16 2.94
C ILE A 70 5.07 1.82 2.25
N THR A 71 5.36 1.83 0.96
CA THR A 71 5.46 0.62 0.12
C THR A 71 6.78 0.57 -0.62
N ASP A 72 7.89 0.81 0.09
CA ASP A 72 9.23 0.74 -0.49
C ASP A 72 9.46 -0.60 -1.22
N HIS A 73 10.21 -0.56 -2.31
CA HIS A 73 10.60 -1.78 -3.02
C HIS A 73 11.45 -2.70 -2.17
N HIS A 74 11.00 -3.95 -1.98
CA HIS A 74 11.75 -5.03 -1.31
C HIS A 74 12.32 -4.63 0.06
N SER A 75 11.62 -3.76 0.79
CA SER A 75 12.07 -3.18 2.04
C SER A 75 10.90 -2.77 2.92
N VAL A 76 11.04 -2.95 4.23
CA VAL A 76 10.15 -2.37 5.25
C VAL A 76 10.88 -1.34 6.12
N GLY A 77 12.10 -0.94 5.72
CA GLY A 77 12.94 -0.03 6.50
C GLY A 77 12.31 1.35 6.67
N GLY A 78 11.66 1.88 5.63
CA GLY A 78 10.95 3.15 5.71
C GLY A 78 9.79 3.09 6.70
N TYR A 79 9.00 2.01 6.67
CA TYR A 79 7.97 1.75 7.66
C TYR A 79 8.54 1.69 9.09
N GLN A 80 9.64 0.95 9.33
CA GLN A 80 10.23 0.79 10.66
C GLN A 80 10.68 2.12 11.26
N VAL A 81 11.33 2.98 10.45
CA VAL A 81 11.76 4.31 10.91
C VAL A 81 10.56 5.23 11.16
N ALA A 82 9.60 5.29 10.25
CA ALA A 82 8.37 6.07 10.43
C ALA A 82 7.63 5.65 11.71
N GLN A 83 7.51 4.34 11.94
CA GLN A 83 6.85 3.75 13.10
C GLN A 83 7.54 4.16 14.42
N ALA A 84 8.87 4.11 14.47
CA ALA A 84 9.64 4.56 15.63
C ALA A 84 9.50 6.08 15.87
N CYS A 85 9.45 6.89 14.81
CA CYS A 85 9.19 8.32 14.93
C CYS A 85 7.80 8.62 15.50
N ILE A 86 6.76 7.92 15.03
CA ILE A 86 5.39 8.06 15.54
C ILE A 86 5.34 7.69 17.04
N GLU A 87 5.95 6.57 17.44
CA GLU A 87 5.99 6.13 18.84
C GLU A 87 6.67 7.18 19.73
N LYS A 88 7.77 7.77 19.26
CA LYS A 88 8.47 8.85 19.98
C LYS A 88 7.60 10.10 20.12
N TRP A 89 6.96 10.54 19.04
CA TRP A 89 6.09 11.72 19.07
C TRP A 89 4.89 11.55 20.00
N GLN A 90 4.31 10.36 20.06
CA GLN A 90 3.20 10.05 20.98
C GLN A 90 3.60 10.15 22.46
N GLN A 91 4.86 9.85 22.81
CA GLN A 91 5.37 9.96 24.17
C GLN A 91 5.63 11.42 24.59
N GLU A 92 5.98 12.29 23.65
CA GLU A 92 6.40 13.67 23.90
C GLU A 92 5.23 14.66 24.14
N SER A 93 3.99 14.16 24.30
CA SER A 93 2.76 14.90 24.71
C SER A 93 2.39 16.13 23.85
N SER A 94 3.10 16.37 22.74
CA SER A 94 2.98 17.58 21.92
C SER A 94 2.43 17.29 20.51
N PHE A 95 1.87 16.09 20.29
CA PHE A 95 1.54 15.61 18.96
C PHE A 95 0.03 15.52 18.70
N CYS A 96 -0.36 15.97 17.50
CA CYS A 96 -1.70 16.17 16.96
C CYS A 96 -2.75 15.11 17.36
N ASP A 97 -3.97 15.58 17.68
CA ASP A 97 -5.14 14.78 18.08
C ASP A 97 -5.61 13.74 17.02
N SER A 98 -5.09 13.76 15.79
CA SER A 98 -5.43 12.75 14.77
C SER A 98 -4.23 12.33 13.91
N LEU A 99 -3.48 11.35 14.39
CA LEU A 99 -2.56 10.58 13.55
C LEU A 99 -3.35 9.77 12.50
N PRO A 100 -2.91 9.74 11.22
CA PRO A 100 -3.48 8.80 10.25
C PRO A 100 -3.27 7.36 10.73
N HIS A 101 -4.19 6.47 10.37
CA HIS A 101 -3.95 5.03 10.51
C HIS A 101 -2.76 4.62 9.64
N PHE A 102 -1.73 4.03 10.23
CA PHE A 102 -0.51 3.65 9.53
C PHE A 102 -0.39 2.13 9.45
N TRP A 103 -0.55 1.57 8.24
CA TRP A 103 -0.40 0.14 7.98
C TRP A 103 1.03 -0.20 7.55
N THR A 104 1.44 -1.45 7.80
CA THR A 104 2.59 -2.02 7.08
C THR A 104 2.32 -2.04 5.59
N GLY A 105 3.35 -1.79 4.81
CA GLY A 105 3.33 -1.79 3.36
C GLY A 105 4.67 -2.27 2.80
N VAL A 106 4.65 -2.84 1.59
CA VAL A 106 5.83 -3.17 0.79
C VAL A 106 5.41 -3.30 -0.67
N GLU A 107 6.31 -3.01 -1.61
CA GLU A 107 6.13 -3.36 -3.02
C GLU A 107 7.15 -4.43 -3.43
N ILE A 108 6.67 -5.59 -3.91
CA ILE A 108 7.49 -6.72 -4.30
C ILE A 108 7.33 -6.97 -5.80
N THR A 109 8.44 -6.88 -6.54
CA THR A 109 8.55 -7.36 -7.92
C THR A 109 8.31 -8.87 -8.01
N ALA A 110 7.49 -9.29 -8.97
CA ALA A 110 7.13 -10.68 -9.23
C ALA A 110 6.95 -10.94 -10.74
N ASN A 111 7.01 -12.19 -11.16
CA ASN A 111 6.71 -12.63 -12.51
C ASN A 111 5.26 -13.09 -12.62
N LEU A 112 4.58 -12.62 -13.66
CA LEU A 112 3.25 -13.09 -14.04
C LEU A 112 3.12 -13.08 -15.57
N LEU A 113 2.77 -14.23 -16.17
CA LEU A 113 2.63 -14.37 -17.62
C LEU A 113 3.88 -13.93 -18.43
N ASN A 114 5.08 -14.14 -17.88
CA ASN A 114 6.35 -13.66 -18.44
C ASN A 114 6.41 -12.13 -18.55
N ASP A 115 5.85 -11.43 -17.57
CA ASP A 115 5.97 -9.99 -17.37
C ASP A 115 6.37 -9.72 -15.92
N ASP A 116 7.23 -8.73 -15.71
CA ASP A 116 7.63 -8.31 -14.36
C ASP A 116 6.57 -7.32 -13.84
N VAL A 117 5.75 -7.81 -12.92
CA VAL A 117 4.70 -7.06 -12.24
C VAL A 117 5.13 -6.71 -10.82
N HIS A 118 4.37 -5.84 -10.17
CA HIS A 118 4.58 -5.45 -8.80
C HIS A 118 3.35 -5.79 -7.97
N ILE A 119 3.59 -6.39 -6.81
CA ILE A 119 2.56 -6.77 -5.85
C ILE A 119 2.80 -5.97 -4.58
N LEU A 120 1.79 -5.20 -4.19
CA LEU A 120 1.76 -4.47 -2.95
C LEU A 120 1.26 -5.39 -1.84
N GLY A 121 1.99 -5.46 -0.74
CA GLY A 121 1.58 -6.17 0.48
C GLY A 121 1.18 -5.18 1.55
N TYR A 122 0.10 -5.45 2.29
CA TYR A 122 -0.39 -4.57 3.36
C TYR A 122 -0.81 -5.31 4.62
N ALA A 123 -0.79 -4.60 5.75
CA ALA A 123 -1.32 -5.07 7.04
C ALA A 123 -0.76 -6.42 7.53
N PHE A 124 0.44 -6.79 7.06
CA PHE A 124 1.15 -8.00 7.42
C PHE A 124 2.03 -7.79 8.66
N ASP A 125 2.46 -8.89 9.27
CA ASP A 125 3.51 -8.88 10.29
C ASP A 125 4.90 -8.77 9.65
N PRO A 126 5.63 -7.64 9.84
CA PRO A 126 6.88 -7.39 9.12
C PRO A 126 8.04 -8.26 9.60
N GLU A 127 7.88 -8.92 10.75
CA GLU A 127 8.86 -9.88 11.29
C GLU A 127 8.56 -11.32 10.88
N HIS A 128 7.49 -11.56 10.12
CA HIS A 128 7.10 -12.91 9.75
C HIS A 128 8.12 -13.56 8.80
N PRO A 129 8.58 -14.80 9.07
CA PRO A 129 9.64 -15.44 8.28
C PRO A 129 9.30 -15.62 6.80
N SER A 130 8.02 -15.76 6.43
CA SER A 130 7.61 -15.93 5.03
C SER A 130 8.05 -14.76 4.14
N LEU A 131 8.06 -13.53 4.71
CA LEU A 131 8.36 -12.30 3.98
C LEU A 131 9.83 -11.86 4.06
N LYS A 132 10.60 -12.33 5.06
CA LYS A 132 12.00 -11.92 5.24
C LYS A 132 12.86 -12.10 3.98
N ARG A 133 12.58 -13.13 3.17
CA ARG A 133 13.27 -13.39 1.91
C ARG A 133 13.05 -12.33 0.82
N TYR A 134 12.01 -11.51 0.94
CA TYR A 134 11.68 -10.43 0.01
C TYR A 134 12.17 -9.06 0.49
N PHE A 135 12.72 -8.96 1.71
CA PHE A 135 13.22 -7.69 2.26
C PHE A 135 14.74 -7.55 2.05
N THR A 136 15.17 -7.70 0.80
CA THR A 136 16.60 -7.75 0.42
C THR A 136 17.05 -6.50 -0.35
N GLY A 137 16.13 -5.59 -0.66
CA GLY A 137 16.37 -4.44 -1.52
C GLY A 137 16.54 -4.78 -3.01
N ILE A 138 16.41 -6.06 -3.40
CA ILE A 138 16.51 -6.52 -4.78
C ILE A 138 15.36 -7.47 -5.12
N ALA A 139 15.01 -7.55 -6.40
CA ALA A 139 13.95 -8.44 -6.86
C ALA A 139 14.28 -9.92 -6.56
N PRO A 140 13.29 -10.73 -6.12
CA PRO A 140 13.45 -12.17 -5.96
C PRO A 140 13.71 -12.84 -7.32
N THR A 141 14.23 -14.08 -7.28
CA THR A 141 14.52 -14.87 -8.48
C THR A 141 14.00 -16.30 -8.32
N GLY A 142 13.88 -17.03 -9.43
CA GLY A 142 13.39 -18.41 -9.43
C GLY A 142 11.98 -18.51 -8.86
N ASN A 143 11.71 -19.52 -8.04
CA ASN A 143 10.37 -19.78 -7.51
C ASN A 143 9.83 -18.64 -6.63
N ASP A 144 10.71 -17.92 -5.92
CA ASP A 144 10.27 -16.77 -5.10
C ASP A 144 9.84 -15.58 -5.99
N ALA A 145 10.27 -15.52 -7.25
CA ALA A 145 9.80 -14.49 -8.17
C ALA A 145 8.37 -14.72 -8.66
N GLU A 146 7.82 -15.92 -8.55
CA GLU A 146 6.47 -16.20 -9.06
C GLU A 146 5.40 -15.42 -8.27
N ALA A 147 4.48 -14.75 -8.97
CA ALA A 147 3.42 -13.95 -8.34
C ALA A 147 2.64 -14.72 -7.27
N GLY A 148 2.36 -16.01 -7.49
CA GLY A 148 1.71 -16.86 -6.50
C GLY A 148 2.53 -17.01 -5.21
N ALA A 149 3.85 -17.18 -5.32
CA ALA A 149 4.72 -17.32 -4.14
C ALA A 149 4.80 -16.02 -3.32
N VAL A 150 4.73 -14.86 -3.99
CA VAL A 150 4.67 -13.55 -3.33
C VAL A 150 3.33 -13.36 -2.61
N ILE A 151 2.21 -13.66 -3.26
CA ILE A 151 0.86 -13.60 -2.66
C ILE A 151 0.78 -14.50 -1.43
N ASP A 152 1.20 -15.77 -1.57
CA ASP A 152 1.21 -16.74 -0.49
C ASP A 152 2.05 -16.26 0.70
N ALA A 153 3.20 -15.65 0.44
CA ALA A 153 4.07 -15.14 1.50
C ALA A 153 3.44 -13.97 2.26
N ILE A 154 2.76 -13.06 1.57
CA ILE A 154 2.01 -11.94 2.16
C ILE A 154 0.86 -12.47 3.02
N HIS A 155 0.08 -13.43 2.51
CA HIS A 155 -1.03 -14.05 3.25
C HIS A 155 -0.56 -14.84 4.47
N GLN A 156 0.54 -15.58 4.36
CA GLN A 156 1.16 -16.28 5.50
C GLN A 156 1.57 -15.32 6.61
N ALA A 157 1.99 -14.10 6.26
CA ALA A 157 2.28 -13.04 7.22
C ALA A 157 1.02 -12.30 7.75
N GLY A 158 -0.18 -12.76 7.38
CA GLY A 158 -1.46 -12.20 7.79
C GLY A 158 -1.89 -10.95 7.02
N GLY A 159 -1.20 -10.61 5.92
CA GLY A 159 -1.46 -9.43 5.12
C GLY A 159 -2.40 -9.65 3.95
N LEU A 160 -2.57 -8.58 3.16
CA LEU A 160 -3.36 -8.51 1.93
C LEU A 160 -2.47 -8.19 0.74
N ALA A 161 -2.72 -8.83 -0.39
CA ALA A 161 -1.94 -8.66 -1.62
C ALA A 161 -2.73 -7.92 -2.71
N VAL A 162 -2.10 -6.94 -3.37
CA VAL A 162 -2.72 -6.08 -4.38
C VAL A 162 -1.83 -5.96 -5.61
N LEU A 163 -2.39 -6.13 -6.81
CA LEU A 163 -1.64 -5.85 -8.04
C LEU A 163 -1.48 -4.34 -8.22
N ALA A 164 -0.24 -3.85 -8.25
CA ALA A 164 0.06 -2.44 -8.45
C ALA A 164 -0.14 -2.03 -9.91
N HIS A 165 -0.63 -0.81 -10.12
CA HIS A 165 -0.72 -0.11 -11.40
C HIS A 165 -0.83 -1.02 -12.66
N PRO A 166 -1.89 -1.86 -12.77
CA PRO A 166 -1.97 -2.97 -13.73
C PRO A 166 -1.92 -2.58 -15.22
N ALA A 167 -2.21 -1.32 -15.57
CA ALA A 167 -2.11 -0.82 -16.94
C ALA A 167 -0.73 -0.20 -17.31
N ARG A 168 0.32 -0.43 -16.50
CA ARG A 168 1.71 0.03 -16.75
C ARG A 168 2.55 -1.00 -17.52
N TYR A 169 2.18 -2.27 -17.46
CA TYR A 169 2.99 -3.40 -17.93
C TYR A 169 2.85 -3.65 -19.43
N ARG A 170 3.63 -4.61 -19.94
CA ARG A 170 3.59 -5.01 -21.36
C ARG A 170 2.33 -5.79 -21.67
N LYS A 171 1.88 -6.63 -20.73
CA LYS A 171 0.61 -7.35 -20.79
C LYS A 171 -0.56 -6.44 -20.48
N SER A 172 -1.71 -6.75 -21.08
CA SER A 172 -2.93 -5.98 -20.83
C SER A 172 -3.41 -6.15 -19.39
N ALA A 173 -4.08 -5.13 -18.85
CA ALA A 173 -4.71 -5.21 -17.54
C ALA A 173 -5.73 -6.36 -17.46
N ASP A 174 -6.45 -6.65 -18.56
CA ASP A 174 -7.36 -7.79 -18.66
C ASP A 174 -6.63 -9.13 -18.46
N GLU A 175 -5.53 -9.37 -19.18
CA GLU A 175 -4.73 -10.59 -19.04
C GLU A 175 -4.16 -10.73 -17.62
N LEU A 176 -3.58 -9.65 -17.08
CA LEU A 176 -2.89 -9.69 -15.79
C LEU A 176 -3.87 -9.86 -14.63
N ILE A 177 -4.97 -9.09 -14.60
CA ILE A 177 -5.96 -9.17 -13.52
C ILE A 177 -6.66 -10.54 -13.55
N ALA A 178 -7.01 -11.05 -14.74
CA ALA A 178 -7.60 -12.37 -14.86
C ALA A 178 -6.66 -13.48 -14.35
N ALA A 179 -5.37 -13.42 -14.69
CA ALA A 179 -4.40 -14.41 -14.27
C ALA A 179 -4.14 -14.34 -12.76
N ILE A 180 -3.92 -13.14 -12.21
CA ILE A 180 -3.58 -12.97 -10.80
C ILE A 180 -4.77 -13.22 -9.87
N ALA A 181 -6.00 -13.03 -10.35
CA ALA A 181 -7.22 -13.41 -9.61
C ALA A 181 -7.26 -14.91 -9.32
N ASN A 182 -6.82 -15.75 -10.26
CA ASN A 182 -6.74 -17.21 -10.06
C ASN A 182 -5.66 -17.61 -9.04
N LEU A 183 -4.74 -16.71 -8.69
CA LEU A 183 -3.71 -16.91 -7.68
C LEU A 183 -4.13 -16.40 -6.29
N GLY A 184 -5.35 -15.87 -6.15
CA GLY A 184 -5.89 -15.44 -4.85
C GLY A 184 -5.52 -14.03 -4.42
N ILE A 185 -5.13 -13.13 -5.34
CA ILE A 185 -4.92 -11.70 -5.04
C ILE A 185 -6.17 -11.09 -4.34
N ASP A 186 -5.99 -10.17 -3.39
CA ASP A 186 -7.11 -9.53 -2.69
C ASP A 186 -7.65 -8.31 -3.46
N GLY A 187 -6.78 -7.59 -4.17
CA GLY A 187 -7.15 -6.30 -4.75
C GLY A 187 -6.33 -5.88 -5.96
N VAL A 188 -6.73 -4.76 -6.55
CA VAL A 188 -6.04 -4.12 -7.68
C VAL A 188 -5.98 -2.60 -7.47
N GLU A 189 -4.84 -2.00 -7.77
CA GLU A 189 -4.69 -0.55 -7.75
C GLU A 189 -5.46 0.09 -8.91
N THR A 190 -6.63 0.62 -8.58
CA THR A 190 -7.62 1.07 -9.57
C THR A 190 -7.52 2.57 -9.84
N TYR A 191 -7.22 3.34 -8.80
CA TYR A 191 -7.10 4.79 -8.89
C TYR A 191 -5.63 5.18 -8.88
N TYR A 192 -5.07 5.21 -10.09
CA TYR A 192 -3.67 5.49 -10.36
C TYR A 192 -3.52 6.47 -11.54
N ALA A 193 -2.50 7.32 -11.47
CA ALA A 193 -2.33 8.46 -12.36
C ALA A 193 -1.38 8.19 -13.53
N TYR A 194 -1.77 7.34 -14.48
CA TYR A 194 -0.95 6.87 -15.60
C TYR A 194 -0.27 7.96 -16.45
N THR A 195 -0.88 9.16 -16.54
CA THR A 195 -0.36 10.29 -17.32
C THR A 195 0.43 11.31 -16.48
N ASN A 196 0.65 11.04 -15.19
CA ASN A 196 1.27 11.97 -14.23
C ASN A 196 0.74 13.43 -14.30
N PRO A 197 -0.58 13.64 -14.12
CA PRO A 197 -1.17 14.97 -14.12
C PRO A 197 -0.79 15.75 -12.85
N GLU A 198 -0.79 17.08 -12.95
CA GLU A 198 -0.68 18.01 -11.82
C GLU A 198 -1.87 18.98 -11.88
N PRO A 199 -2.82 18.94 -10.93
CA PRO A 199 -2.85 18.10 -9.72
C PRO A 199 -3.01 16.59 -10.01
N TRP A 200 -2.58 15.75 -9.08
CA TRP A 200 -2.76 14.30 -9.17
C TRP A 200 -4.24 13.96 -9.31
N GLN A 201 -4.56 13.12 -10.28
CA GLN A 201 -5.89 12.55 -10.49
C GLN A 201 -5.73 11.19 -11.18
N PRO A 202 -6.59 10.20 -10.88
CA PRO A 202 -6.53 8.90 -11.53
C PRO A 202 -6.90 9.04 -13.00
N SER A 203 -6.33 8.19 -13.86
CA SER A 203 -6.60 8.25 -15.30
C SER A 203 -7.98 7.64 -15.63
N PRO A 204 -8.97 8.42 -16.12
CA PRO A 204 -10.35 7.96 -16.21
C PRO A 204 -10.56 6.71 -17.06
N LYS A 205 -9.80 6.57 -18.16
CA LYS A 205 -9.89 5.42 -19.06
C LYS A 205 -9.46 4.12 -18.35
N GLN A 206 -8.27 4.13 -17.75
CA GLN A 206 -7.73 2.98 -17.03
C GLN A 206 -8.57 2.66 -15.79
N THR A 207 -8.98 3.68 -15.03
CA THR A 207 -9.87 3.50 -13.87
C THR A 207 -11.16 2.79 -14.25
N LYS A 208 -11.81 3.19 -15.35
CA LYS A 208 -13.04 2.53 -15.81
C LYS A 208 -12.80 1.04 -16.11
N GLN A 209 -11.71 0.72 -16.81
CA GLN A 209 -11.35 -0.64 -17.18
C GLN A 209 -11.02 -1.49 -15.95
N VAL A 210 -10.12 -1.03 -15.08
CA VAL A 210 -9.69 -1.76 -13.89
C VAL A 210 -10.85 -1.94 -12.90
N LYS A 211 -11.72 -0.93 -12.74
CA LYS A 211 -12.91 -1.05 -11.88
C LYS A 211 -13.87 -2.13 -12.39
N GLN A 212 -14.09 -2.24 -13.69
CA GLN A 212 -14.90 -3.31 -14.29
C GLN A 212 -14.29 -4.70 -14.04
N LEU A 213 -12.97 -4.84 -14.21
CA LEU A 213 -12.26 -6.09 -13.95
C LEU A 213 -12.30 -6.45 -12.45
N SER A 214 -12.08 -5.49 -11.54
CA SER A 214 -12.18 -5.71 -10.10
C SER A 214 -13.56 -6.25 -9.69
N ALA A 215 -14.64 -5.71 -10.27
CA ALA A 215 -16.00 -6.19 -10.03
C ALA A 215 -16.24 -7.60 -10.58
N THR A 216 -15.62 -7.92 -11.72
CA THR A 216 -15.74 -9.25 -12.37
C THR A 216 -15.08 -10.34 -11.53
N TYR A 217 -13.94 -10.03 -10.92
CA TYR A 217 -13.14 -10.98 -10.13
C TYR A 217 -13.33 -10.83 -8.61
N ASN A 218 -14.28 -9.99 -8.17
CA ASN A 218 -14.56 -9.71 -6.76
C ASN A 218 -13.33 -9.25 -5.95
N LEU A 219 -12.57 -8.30 -6.52
CA LEU A 219 -11.35 -7.75 -5.95
C LEU A 219 -11.59 -6.37 -5.32
N PHE A 220 -10.87 -6.07 -4.25
CA PHE A 220 -10.87 -4.73 -3.66
C PHE A 220 -10.24 -3.70 -4.61
N ASN A 221 -10.75 -2.47 -4.57
CA ASN A 221 -10.17 -1.34 -5.29
C ASN A 221 -9.27 -0.56 -4.33
N THR A 222 -8.04 -0.24 -4.76
CA THR A 222 -7.12 0.61 -4.00
C THR A 222 -6.69 1.86 -4.78
N CYS A 223 -5.97 2.75 -4.10
CA CYS A 223 -5.41 3.96 -4.69
C CYS A 223 -4.03 4.27 -4.10
N GLY A 224 -3.21 4.95 -4.88
CA GLY A 224 -1.89 5.34 -4.43
C GLY A 224 -1.25 6.32 -5.39
N THR A 225 -0.38 7.18 -4.84
CA THR A 225 0.31 8.16 -5.68
C THR A 225 1.47 7.61 -6.44
N ASP A 226 2.09 6.54 -5.93
CA ASP A 226 3.34 5.98 -6.44
C ASP A 226 4.40 7.08 -6.57
N THR A 227 4.57 7.84 -5.47
CA THR A 227 5.51 8.96 -5.40
C THR A 227 6.89 8.48 -5.00
N HIS A 228 7.88 8.88 -5.79
CA HIS A 228 9.30 8.78 -5.50
C HIS A 228 9.91 10.17 -5.25
N GLY A 229 9.10 11.23 -5.41
CA GLY A 229 9.52 12.62 -5.27
C GLY A 229 9.57 13.10 -3.83
N LEU A 230 9.45 14.42 -3.66
CA LEU A 230 9.42 15.10 -2.36
C LEU A 230 8.01 15.47 -1.91
N SER A 231 6.97 15.01 -2.61
CA SER A 231 5.58 15.39 -2.38
C SER A 231 4.67 14.17 -2.45
N LEU A 232 3.86 13.99 -1.41
CA LEU A 232 2.79 12.98 -1.39
C LEU A 232 1.61 13.29 -2.31
N LEU A 233 1.64 14.41 -3.05
CA LEU A 233 0.55 14.86 -3.91
C LEU A 233 0.83 14.64 -5.42
N LYS A 234 1.89 13.92 -5.78
CA LYS A 234 2.35 13.75 -7.16
C LYS A 234 2.82 12.32 -7.44
N ARG A 235 2.76 11.87 -8.71
CA ARG A 235 3.33 10.61 -9.18
C ARG A 235 4.68 10.87 -9.86
N ILE A 236 5.73 11.12 -9.09
CA ILE A 236 7.08 11.41 -9.61
C ILE A 236 7.92 10.16 -9.52
#